data_AF-A0A428NT63-F1
#
_entry.id   AF-A0A428NT63-F1
#
_cell.length_a   1.000
_cell.length_b   1.000
_cell.length_c   1.000
_cell.angle_alpha   90.00
_cell.angle_beta   90.00
_cell.angle_gamma   90.00
#
_symmetry.space_group_name_H-M   'P 1'
#
loop_
_entity.id
_entity.type
_entity.pdbx_description
1 polymer ?
#
loop_
_entity_poly.entity_id
_entity_poly.type
_entity_poly.pdbx_seq_one_letter_code
_entity_poly.pdbx_strand_id
1 'polypeptide(L)'
;MPDTNSPGSDPEAQSRQDFDASDNDQETLDEKMDMVNEVLKASLQGVFDACEDDTAVDDHGIIVSHFGDGDAPKYSKFMSQSTETMKSLETPIAANLDVLNFGLPDSDVTGVLTNLTSLYTSRYMITNHLPDLEDALAYGRRAEISTATDDPLGAPLLANLSTALGLRYVCSDSLEDLEEAISLIERAISVTPADSSGLGHYYFCHAGLLVNRYEHTLSLQDLRAVISRIRETLLKFPPDFPTASRRLTRNLFRFTRILAETGQHGEEVLHALED
;
A
#
# COMPACT_ATOMS: atom_id res chain seq x y z
N MET A 1 -72.86 -17.96 -34.60
CA MET A 1 -71.63 -17.15 -34.60
C MET A 1 -71.68 -16.25 -33.37
N PRO A 2 -70.68 -16.31 -32.49
CA PRO A 2 -70.32 -15.17 -31.65
C PRO A 2 -68.88 -14.72 -31.94
N ASP A 3 -68.70 -13.40 -31.89
CA ASP A 3 -67.47 -12.69 -32.20
C ASP A 3 -66.33 -13.00 -31.23
N THR A 4 -65.16 -13.31 -31.79
CA THR A 4 -63.87 -13.38 -31.08
C THR A 4 -63.22 -11.99 -31.13
N ASN A 5 -63.13 -11.32 -29.99
CA ASN A 5 -62.27 -10.15 -29.85
C ASN A 5 -61.27 -10.41 -28.72
N SER A 6 -60.04 -10.79 -29.09
CA SER A 6 -58.89 -10.85 -28.19
C SER A 6 -58.22 -9.47 -28.17
N PRO A 7 -57.84 -8.92 -27.00
CA PRO A 7 -57.07 -7.69 -26.96
C PRO A 7 -55.61 -8.01 -27.37
N GLY A 8 -55.12 -7.32 -28.40
CA GLY A 8 -53.73 -7.38 -28.80
C GLY A 8 -52.82 -6.87 -27.69
N SER A 9 -51.84 -7.69 -27.32
CA SER A 9 -50.68 -7.29 -26.51
C SER A 9 -49.84 -6.30 -27.32
N ASP A 10 -49.82 -5.05 -26.87
CA ASP A 10 -49.13 -3.93 -27.50
C ASP A 10 -47.60 -4.04 -27.26
N PRO A 11 -46.77 -4.32 -28.28
CA PRO A 11 -45.33 -4.52 -28.11
C PRO A 11 -44.59 -3.26 -27.63
N GLU A 12 -45.18 -2.07 -27.84
CA GLU A 12 -44.59 -0.79 -27.46
C GLU A 12 -44.60 -0.52 -25.95
N ALA A 13 -45.47 -1.20 -25.20
CA ALA A 13 -45.54 -1.05 -23.74
C ALA A 13 -44.39 -1.78 -23.03
N GLN A 14 -43.95 -2.92 -23.56
CA GLN A 14 -42.79 -3.66 -23.05
C GLN A 14 -41.48 -2.92 -23.38
N SER A 15 -41.33 -2.38 -24.59
CA SER A 15 -40.13 -1.61 -24.96
C SER A 15 -39.97 -0.29 -24.20
N ARG A 16 -41.06 0.32 -23.72
CA ARG A 16 -40.98 1.53 -22.85
C ARG A 16 -40.66 1.18 -21.40
N GLN A 17 -41.14 0.05 -20.88
CA GLN A 17 -40.78 -0.44 -19.55
C GLN A 17 -39.32 -0.90 -19.45
N ASP A 18 -38.78 -1.50 -20.52
CA ASP A 18 -37.37 -1.92 -20.57
C ASP A 18 -36.41 -0.72 -20.68
N PHE A 19 -36.87 0.42 -21.24
CA PHE A 19 -36.08 1.66 -21.36
C PHE A 19 -36.03 2.43 -20.03
N ASP A 20 -37.16 2.55 -19.33
CA ASP A 20 -37.22 3.18 -17.99
C ASP A 20 -36.47 2.36 -16.92
N ALA A 21 -36.40 1.03 -17.06
CA ALA A 21 -35.64 0.18 -16.15
C ALA A 21 -34.12 0.31 -16.34
N SER A 22 -33.64 0.41 -17.59
CA SER A 22 -32.20 0.59 -17.85
C SER A 22 -31.67 1.95 -17.42
N ASP A 23 -32.47 3.00 -17.59
CA ASP A 23 -32.10 4.36 -17.15
C ASP A 23 -32.05 4.43 -15.61
N ASN A 24 -32.96 3.75 -14.89
CA ASN A 24 -32.97 3.69 -13.42
C ASN A 24 -31.84 2.80 -12.85
N ASP A 25 -31.52 1.67 -13.51
CA ASP A 25 -30.38 0.82 -13.14
C ASP A 25 -29.03 1.53 -13.40
N GLN A 26 -28.97 2.40 -14.43
CA GLN A 26 -27.79 3.21 -14.71
C GLN A 26 -27.67 4.42 -13.75
N GLU A 27 -28.78 5.10 -13.42
CA GLU A 27 -28.82 6.19 -12.44
C GLU A 27 -28.39 5.69 -11.05
N THR A 28 -28.82 4.48 -10.66
CA THR A 28 -28.35 3.85 -9.41
C THR A 28 -26.90 3.37 -9.44
N LEU A 29 -26.34 3.06 -10.62
CA LEU A 29 -24.91 2.74 -10.77
C LEU A 29 -24.05 4.00 -10.67
N ASP A 30 -24.47 5.08 -11.32
CA ASP A 30 -23.76 6.36 -11.28
C ASP A 30 -23.72 6.93 -9.84
N GLU A 31 -24.82 6.85 -9.10
CA GLU A 31 -24.87 7.21 -7.67
C GLU A 31 -23.90 6.38 -6.80
N LYS A 32 -23.79 5.07 -7.07
CA LYS A 32 -22.84 4.19 -6.37
C LYS A 32 -21.40 4.54 -6.70
N MET A 33 -21.09 4.85 -7.96
CA MET A 33 -19.75 5.25 -8.40
C MET A 33 -19.35 6.63 -7.87
N ASP A 34 -20.29 7.55 -7.72
CA ASP A 34 -20.04 8.82 -7.03
C ASP A 34 -19.67 8.60 -5.57
N MET A 35 -20.36 7.69 -4.89
CA MET A 35 -20.03 7.33 -3.51
C MET A 35 -18.67 6.63 -3.38
N VAL A 36 -18.31 5.76 -4.33
CA VAL A 36 -16.94 5.22 -4.43
C VAL A 36 -15.93 6.35 -4.46
N ASN A 37 -16.09 7.31 -5.38
CA ASN A 37 -15.16 8.42 -5.57
C ASN A 37 -15.04 9.32 -4.33
N GLU A 38 -16.15 9.60 -3.65
CA GLU A 38 -16.14 10.39 -2.42
C GLU A 38 -15.43 9.66 -1.27
N VAL A 39 -15.68 8.36 -1.12
CA VAL A 39 -14.99 7.54 -0.11
C VAL A 39 -13.49 7.47 -0.39
N LEU A 40 -13.07 7.33 -1.66
CA LEU A 40 -11.65 7.34 -2.02
C LEU A 40 -10.95 8.64 -1.60
N LYS A 41 -11.57 9.79 -1.86
CA LYS A 41 -11.04 11.11 -1.46
C LYS A 41 -10.98 11.27 0.06
N ALA A 42 -12.06 10.90 0.76
CA ALA A 42 -12.15 11.05 2.21
C ALA A 42 -11.17 10.13 2.97
N SER A 43 -10.86 8.96 2.41
CA SER A 43 -9.96 7.99 3.04
C SER A 43 -8.53 8.50 3.14
N LEU A 44 -8.03 9.18 2.11
CA LEU A 44 -6.70 9.81 2.14
C LEU A 44 -6.61 10.82 3.29
N GLN A 45 -7.62 11.69 3.40
CA GLN A 45 -7.68 12.67 4.49
C GLN A 45 -7.70 11.99 5.87
N GLY A 46 -8.46 10.91 6.04
CA GLY A 46 -8.50 10.16 7.29
C GLY A 46 -7.15 9.55 7.69
N VAL A 47 -6.34 9.10 6.72
CA VAL A 47 -4.97 8.63 7.00
C VAL A 47 -4.04 9.78 7.38
N PHE A 48 -4.11 10.91 6.68
CA PHE A 48 -3.33 12.10 7.05
C PHE A 48 -3.70 12.60 8.45
N ASP A 49 -4.99 12.68 8.79
CA ASP A 49 -5.46 13.11 10.11
C ASP A 49 -5.05 12.15 11.23
N ALA A 50 -4.87 10.86 10.90
CA ALA A 50 -4.40 9.85 11.84
C ALA A 50 -2.88 10.00 12.16
N CYS A 51 -2.10 10.65 11.31
CA CYS A 51 -0.65 10.78 11.45
C CYS A 51 -0.23 12.22 11.80
N GLU A 52 0.23 12.45 13.04
CA GLU A 52 0.76 13.76 13.48
C GLU A 52 2.11 14.14 12.85
N ASP A 53 2.79 13.20 12.20
CA ASP A 53 4.09 13.42 11.55
C ASP A 53 3.91 13.39 10.02
N ASP A 54 3.93 14.58 9.40
CA ASP A 54 3.84 14.80 7.94
C ASP A 54 4.87 13.98 7.13
N THR A 55 5.86 13.36 7.79
CA THR A 55 6.90 12.54 7.16
C THR A 55 6.61 11.04 7.19
N ALA A 56 5.52 10.62 7.83
CA ALA A 56 5.16 9.23 8.05
C ALA A 56 4.13 8.69 7.05
N VAL A 57 3.60 9.52 6.15
CA VAL A 57 2.60 9.11 5.14
C VAL A 57 3.04 9.65 3.77
N ASP A 58 3.00 8.84 2.71
CA ASP A 58 3.28 9.32 1.36
C ASP A 58 2.05 9.98 0.70
N ASP A 59 2.22 10.53 -0.52
CA ASP A 59 1.14 11.16 -1.30
C ASP A 59 -0.04 10.19 -1.60
N HIS A 60 0.12 8.89 -1.35
CA HIS A 60 -0.86 7.84 -1.56
C HIS A 60 -1.53 7.36 -0.26
N GLY A 61 -1.29 8.02 0.88
CA GLY A 61 -1.88 7.64 2.15
C GLY A 61 -1.29 6.35 2.72
N ILE A 62 -0.05 6.01 2.35
CA ILE A 62 0.65 4.83 2.87
C ILE A 62 1.49 5.25 4.06
N ILE A 63 1.22 4.70 5.25
CA ILE A 63 2.09 4.90 6.40
C ILE A 63 3.46 4.26 6.12
N VAL A 64 4.50 5.10 6.06
CA VAL A 64 5.89 4.72 5.88
C VAL A 64 6.36 3.95 7.11
N SER A 65 6.28 2.64 6.98
CA SER A 65 6.74 1.65 7.94
C SER A 65 8.20 1.86 8.36
N HIS A 66 8.48 1.53 9.62
CA HIS A 66 9.81 1.62 10.22
C HIS A 66 10.63 0.33 9.97
N PHE A 67 10.69 -0.14 8.72
CA PHE A 67 11.41 -1.38 8.39
C PHE A 67 12.92 -1.25 8.68
N GLY A 68 13.48 -2.21 9.42
CA GLY A 68 14.92 -2.37 9.61
C GLY A 68 15.57 -1.63 10.78
N ASP A 69 14.81 -1.14 11.77
CA ASP A 69 15.41 -0.46 12.93
C ASP A 69 15.94 -1.39 14.03
N GLY A 70 15.59 -2.68 14.04
CA GLY A 70 16.00 -3.63 15.10
C GLY A 70 15.51 -3.27 16.53
N ASP A 71 15.01 -2.06 16.72
CA ASP A 71 14.41 -1.52 17.92
C ASP A 71 12.93 -1.28 17.63
N ALA A 72 12.08 -2.20 18.07
CA ALA A 72 10.65 -1.95 18.18
C ALA A 72 10.44 -0.64 19.00
N PRO A 73 9.69 0.36 18.51
CA PRO A 73 9.54 1.63 19.22
C PRO A 73 8.99 1.37 20.62
N LYS A 74 9.57 1.99 21.65
CA LYS A 74 9.10 1.86 23.04
C LYS A 74 7.67 2.43 23.15
N TYR A 75 6.69 1.53 23.13
CA TYR A 75 5.23 1.71 23.00
C TYR A 75 4.49 2.55 24.06
N SER A 76 5.16 3.14 25.06
CA SER A 76 4.44 3.73 26.21
C SER A 76 3.78 5.09 25.93
N LYS A 77 4.34 5.91 25.03
CA LYS A 77 3.69 7.15 24.54
C LYS A 77 2.69 6.89 23.41
N PHE A 78 2.92 5.81 22.65
CA PHE A 78 2.07 5.35 21.56
C PHE A 78 0.68 4.97 22.09
N MET A 79 0.56 4.19 23.17
CA MET A 79 -0.73 3.64 23.64
C MET A 79 -1.87 4.66 23.88
N SER A 80 -1.58 5.89 24.36
CA SER A 80 -2.62 6.92 24.51
C SER A 80 -2.98 7.59 23.17
N GLN A 81 -2.01 7.76 22.28
CA GLN A 81 -2.20 8.30 20.93
C GLN A 81 -2.88 7.26 20.02
N SER A 82 -2.55 5.98 20.17
CA SER A 82 -3.14 4.83 19.49
C SER A 82 -4.65 4.78 19.62
N THR A 83 -5.23 5.26 20.73
CA THR A 83 -6.70 5.22 20.91
C THR A 83 -7.40 6.29 20.07
N GLU A 84 -6.80 7.47 19.91
CA GLU A 84 -7.34 8.56 19.08
C GLU A 84 -7.08 8.29 17.59
N THR A 85 -5.86 7.85 17.25
CA THR A 85 -5.50 7.38 15.91
C THR A 85 -6.36 6.20 15.45
N MET A 86 -6.64 5.22 16.32
CA MET A 86 -7.52 4.09 15.99
C MET A 86 -8.95 4.56 15.68
N LYS A 87 -9.50 5.50 16.46
CA LYS A 87 -10.80 6.10 16.17
C LYS A 87 -10.80 6.85 14.84
N SER A 88 -9.69 7.51 14.48
CA SER A 88 -9.54 8.16 13.18
C SER A 88 -9.63 7.17 12.03
N LEU A 89 -9.05 5.97 12.18
CA LEU A 89 -9.07 4.92 11.13
C LEU A 89 -10.40 4.13 11.06
N GLU A 90 -11.17 4.05 12.15
CA GLU A 90 -12.46 3.33 12.15
C GLU A 90 -13.46 3.90 11.15
N THR A 91 -13.54 5.23 11.04
CA THR A 91 -14.47 5.93 10.14
C THR A 91 -14.19 5.65 8.65
N PRO A 92 -12.97 5.87 8.13
CA PRO A 92 -12.66 5.56 6.74
C PRO A 92 -12.73 4.05 6.46
N ILE A 93 -12.37 3.17 7.42
CA ILE A 93 -12.54 1.72 7.23
C ILE A 93 -14.02 1.38 7.05
N ALA A 94 -14.90 1.88 7.93
CA ALA A 94 -16.34 1.65 7.81
C ALA A 94 -16.89 2.15 6.46
N ALA A 95 -16.51 3.36 6.04
CA ALA A 95 -16.96 3.94 4.78
C ALA A 95 -16.54 3.10 3.56
N ASN A 96 -15.31 2.57 3.52
CA ASN A 96 -14.87 1.70 2.44
C ASN A 96 -15.58 0.34 2.46
N LEU A 97 -15.86 -0.22 3.65
CA LEU A 97 -16.62 -1.47 3.78
C LEU A 97 -18.08 -1.29 3.32
N ASP A 98 -18.69 -0.13 3.59
CA ASP A 98 -20.04 0.19 3.10
C ASP A 98 -20.09 0.20 1.57
N VAL A 99 -19.05 0.70 0.91
CA VAL A 99 -18.95 0.65 -0.56
C VAL A 99 -18.90 -0.78 -1.08
N LEU A 100 -18.18 -1.68 -0.41
CA LEU A 100 -18.17 -3.10 -0.79
C LEU A 100 -19.54 -3.77 -0.65
N ASN A 101 -20.40 -3.27 0.25
CA ASN A 101 -21.75 -3.79 0.43
C ASN A 101 -22.70 -3.44 -0.73
N PHE A 102 -22.31 -2.53 -1.64
CA PHE A 102 -23.12 -2.22 -2.83
C PHE A 102 -23.11 -3.30 -3.91
N GLY A 103 -22.24 -4.31 -3.76
CA GLY A 103 -22.17 -5.47 -4.66
C GLY A 103 -21.59 -5.15 -6.04
N LEU A 104 -20.79 -4.07 -6.13
CA LEU A 104 -20.06 -3.72 -7.34
C LEU A 104 -18.97 -4.77 -7.64
N PRO A 105 -18.65 -5.04 -8.91
CA PRO A 105 -17.57 -5.94 -9.26
C PRO A 105 -16.23 -5.38 -8.76
N ASP A 106 -15.29 -6.27 -8.40
CA ASP A 106 -13.99 -5.88 -7.86
C ASP A 106 -13.21 -4.93 -8.79
N SER A 107 -13.45 -4.96 -10.12
CA SER A 107 -12.89 -3.99 -11.08
C SER A 107 -13.23 -2.54 -10.73
N ASP A 108 -14.47 -2.29 -10.32
CA ASP A 108 -15.02 -0.94 -10.12
C ASP A 108 -14.69 -0.41 -8.72
N VAL A 109 -14.29 -1.30 -7.80
CA VAL A 109 -13.91 -0.97 -6.42
C VAL A 109 -12.44 -1.25 -6.12
N THR A 110 -11.60 -1.42 -7.15
CA THR A 110 -10.15 -1.67 -6.99
C THR A 110 -9.47 -0.62 -6.12
N GLY A 111 -9.83 0.66 -6.27
CA GLY A 111 -9.35 1.73 -5.42
C GLY A 111 -9.76 1.58 -3.95
N VAL A 112 -11.00 1.13 -3.68
CA VAL A 112 -11.53 0.90 -2.33
C VAL A 112 -10.80 -0.27 -1.68
N LEU A 113 -10.57 -1.35 -2.43
CA LEU A 113 -9.78 -2.49 -1.97
C LEU A 113 -8.32 -2.09 -1.67
N THR A 114 -7.73 -1.23 -2.50
CA THR A 114 -6.39 -0.67 -2.26
C THR A 114 -6.34 0.19 -1.00
N ASN A 115 -7.36 1.03 -0.78
CA ASN A 115 -7.50 1.83 0.43
C ASN A 115 -7.66 0.96 1.68
N LEU A 116 -8.52 -0.07 1.63
CA LEU A 116 -8.68 -1.02 2.73
C LEU A 116 -7.36 -1.73 3.05
N THR A 117 -6.59 -2.12 2.03
CA THR A 117 -5.25 -2.69 2.23
C THR A 117 -4.36 -1.74 3.05
N SER A 118 -4.30 -0.45 2.69
CA SER A 118 -3.52 0.55 3.44
C SER A 118 -4.07 0.79 4.85
N LEU A 119 -5.38 0.97 5.00
CA LEU A 119 -6.03 1.28 6.28
C LEU A 119 -5.86 0.15 7.30
N TYR A 120 -6.04 -1.10 6.87
CA TYR A 120 -5.86 -2.26 7.73
C TYR A 120 -4.38 -2.50 8.07
N THR A 121 -3.46 -2.30 7.12
CA THR A 121 -2.01 -2.33 7.38
C THR A 121 -1.62 -1.28 8.43
N SER A 122 -2.16 -0.07 8.28
CA SER A 122 -1.95 1.04 9.22
C SER A 122 -2.49 0.73 10.61
N ARG A 123 -3.72 0.19 10.68
CA ARG A 123 -4.33 -0.23 11.94
C ARG A 123 -3.49 -1.31 12.62
N TYR A 124 -3.02 -2.31 11.88
CA TYR A 124 -2.10 -3.33 12.39
C TYR A 124 -0.81 -2.73 12.96
N MET A 125 -0.18 -1.76 12.29
CA MET A 125 1.04 -1.12 12.81
C MET A 125 0.83 -0.40 14.15
N ILE A 126 -0.39 0.07 14.41
CA ILE A 126 -0.75 0.77 15.66
C ILE A 126 -1.17 -0.21 16.76
N THR A 127 -1.94 -1.24 16.41
CA THR A 127 -2.61 -2.15 17.37
C THR A 127 -1.87 -3.46 17.57
N ASN A 128 -1.00 -3.84 16.63
CA ASN A 128 -0.42 -5.16 16.48
C ASN A 128 -1.48 -6.29 16.44
N HIS A 129 -2.70 -5.97 15.98
CA HIS A 129 -3.80 -6.93 15.92
C HIS A 129 -3.73 -7.76 14.63
N LEU A 130 -3.19 -8.99 14.72
CA LEU A 130 -2.95 -9.86 13.56
C LEU A 130 -4.12 -10.02 12.57
N PRO A 131 -5.40 -10.12 12.98
CA PRO A 131 -6.52 -10.14 12.05
C PRO A 131 -6.57 -8.94 11.09
N ASP A 132 -6.12 -7.77 11.53
CA ASP A 132 -6.04 -6.59 10.66
C ASP A 132 -5.02 -6.80 9.52
N LEU A 133 -3.92 -7.49 9.81
CA LEU A 133 -2.92 -7.79 8.81
C LEU A 133 -3.42 -8.81 7.78
N GLU A 134 -4.17 -9.82 8.23
CA GLU A 134 -4.80 -10.80 7.34
C GLU A 134 -5.89 -10.15 6.47
N ASP A 135 -6.69 -9.25 7.03
CA ASP A 135 -7.68 -8.47 6.29
C ASP A 135 -6.98 -7.60 5.22
N ALA A 136 -5.89 -6.91 5.58
CA ALA A 136 -5.11 -6.13 4.62
C ALA A 136 -4.64 -6.98 3.43
N LEU A 137 -4.06 -8.15 3.72
CA LEU A 137 -3.60 -9.08 2.68
C LEU A 137 -4.76 -9.60 1.83
N ALA A 138 -5.91 -9.93 2.43
CA ALA A 138 -7.08 -10.41 1.71
C ALA A 138 -7.62 -9.35 0.74
N TYR A 139 -7.75 -8.09 1.17
CA TYR A 139 -8.19 -7.00 0.29
C TYR A 139 -7.15 -6.69 -0.79
N GLY A 140 -5.87 -6.70 -0.46
CA GLY A 140 -4.79 -6.46 -1.42
C GLY A 140 -4.74 -7.51 -2.52
N ARG A 141 -5.01 -8.79 -2.20
CA ARG A 141 -5.11 -9.85 -3.21
C ARG A 141 -6.33 -9.74 -4.10
N ARG A 142 -7.47 -9.34 -3.54
CA ARG A 142 -8.66 -9.07 -4.34
C ARG A 142 -8.41 -7.96 -5.34
N ALA A 143 -7.80 -6.86 -4.89
CA ALA A 143 -7.40 -5.76 -5.76
C ALA A 143 -6.38 -6.22 -6.81
N GLU A 144 -5.40 -7.04 -6.45
CA GLU A 144 -4.37 -7.51 -7.40
C GLU A 144 -4.98 -8.31 -8.55
N ILE A 145 -6.02 -9.10 -8.28
CA ILE A 145 -6.74 -9.87 -9.30
C ILE A 145 -7.52 -8.96 -10.26
N SER A 146 -8.08 -7.84 -9.76
CA SER A 146 -8.91 -6.93 -10.55
C SER A 146 -8.11 -5.84 -11.28
N THR A 147 -6.86 -5.60 -10.89
CA THR A 147 -6.02 -4.53 -11.44
C THR A 147 -5.48 -4.92 -12.82
N ALA A 148 -5.75 -4.09 -13.84
CA ALA A 148 -5.15 -4.24 -15.16
C ALA A 148 -3.65 -3.90 -15.12
N THR A 149 -2.84 -4.51 -16.01
CA THR A 149 -1.38 -4.36 -16.03
C THR A 149 -0.89 -2.91 -16.22
N ASP A 150 -1.72 -2.05 -16.82
CA ASP A 150 -1.42 -0.64 -17.10
C ASP A 150 -2.22 0.34 -16.20
N ASP A 151 -2.85 -0.15 -15.12
CA ASP A 151 -3.64 0.68 -14.21
C ASP A 151 -2.74 1.60 -13.36
N PRO A 152 -2.95 2.93 -13.37
CA PRO A 152 -2.25 3.87 -12.48
C PRO A 152 -2.35 3.53 -10.99
N LEU A 153 -3.42 2.83 -10.55
CA LEU A 153 -3.59 2.36 -9.18
C LEU A 153 -2.74 1.13 -8.84
N GLY A 154 -2.15 0.48 -9.85
CA GLY A 154 -1.36 -0.73 -9.67
C GLY A 154 -0.10 -0.52 -8.82
N ALA A 155 0.62 0.58 -9.00
CA ALA A 155 1.86 0.81 -8.23
C ALA A 155 1.60 1.02 -6.72
N PRO A 156 0.64 1.88 -6.31
CA PRO A 156 0.26 2.02 -4.90
C PRO A 156 -0.25 0.71 -4.27
N LEU A 157 -1.07 -0.05 -5.00
CA LEU A 157 -1.55 -1.35 -4.54
C LEU A 157 -0.40 -2.33 -4.27
N LEU A 158 0.51 -2.49 -5.24
CA LEU A 158 1.65 -3.39 -5.12
C LEU A 158 2.55 -2.99 -3.94
N ALA A 159 2.75 -1.69 -3.72
CA ALA A 159 3.50 -1.18 -2.58
C ALA A 159 2.80 -1.49 -1.23
N ASN A 160 1.48 -1.31 -1.15
CA ASN A 160 0.68 -1.64 0.03
C ASN A 160 0.75 -3.13 0.36
N LEU A 161 0.55 -3.99 -0.65
CA LEU A 161 0.61 -5.44 -0.48
C LEU A 161 2.02 -5.90 -0.07
N SER A 162 3.07 -5.30 -0.66
CA SER A 162 4.45 -5.58 -0.26
C SER A 162 4.73 -5.21 1.20
N THR A 163 4.15 -4.12 1.69
CA THR A 163 4.30 -3.67 3.08
C THR A 163 3.60 -4.64 4.03
N ALA A 164 2.37 -5.04 3.73
CA ALA A 164 1.63 -6.02 4.52
C ALA A 164 2.38 -7.37 4.60
N LEU A 165 2.92 -7.86 3.48
CA LEU A 165 3.73 -9.09 3.46
C LEU A 165 5.03 -8.93 4.25
N GLY A 166 5.72 -7.79 4.14
CA GLY A 166 6.91 -7.48 4.93
C GLY A 166 6.63 -7.47 6.43
N LEU A 167 5.46 -6.98 6.86
CA LEU A 167 5.03 -7.03 8.26
C LEU A 167 4.66 -8.45 8.70
N ARG A 168 4.05 -9.25 7.82
CA ARG A 168 3.75 -10.66 8.10
C ARG A 168 5.02 -11.48 8.24
N TYR A 169 6.05 -11.21 7.43
CA TYR A 169 7.38 -11.79 7.60
C TYR A 169 7.95 -11.49 9.00
N VAL A 170 7.88 -10.25 9.49
CA VAL A 170 8.38 -9.91 10.83
C VAL A 170 7.67 -10.70 11.94
N CYS A 171 6.41 -11.10 11.72
CA CYS A 171 5.63 -11.89 12.67
C CYS A 171 5.84 -13.41 12.55
N SER A 172 6.03 -13.91 11.33
CA SER A 172 6.00 -15.34 11.01
C SER A 172 7.35 -15.94 10.65
N ASP A 173 8.34 -15.09 10.35
CA ASP A 173 9.66 -15.46 9.83
C ASP A 173 9.59 -16.25 8.50
N SER A 174 8.50 -16.08 7.72
CA SER A 174 8.34 -16.74 6.42
C SER A 174 9.14 -16.02 5.33
N LEU A 175 10.21 -16.66 4.86
CA LEU A 175 11.03 -16.14 3.77
C LEU A 175 10.23 -15.99 2.46
N GLU A 176 9.23 -16.84 2.24
CA GLU A 176 8.33 -16.76 1.08
C GLU A 176 7.59 -15.42 1.04
N ASP A 177 7.07 -14.96 2.19
CA ASP A 177 6.41 -13.65 2.29
C ASP A 177 7.38 -12.50 1.99
N LEU A 178 8.62 -12.63 2.46
CA LEU A 178 9.65 -11.62 2.23
C LEU A 178 10.06 -11.55 0.75
N GLU A 179 10.27 -12.68 0.10
CA GLU A 179 10.60 -12.76 -1.32
C GLU A 179 9.46 -12.21 -2.18
N GLU A 180 8.22 -12.52 -1.82
CA GLU A 180 7.06 -11.99 -2.51
C GLU A 180 6.93 -10.47 -2.32
N ALA A 181 7.11 -9.97 -1.10
CA ALA A 181 7.12 -8.53 -0.83
C ALA A 181 8.16 -7.81 -1.71
N ILE A 182 9.37 -8.37 -1.83
CA ILE A 182 10.43 -7.81 -2.69
C ILE A 182 10.00 -7.81 -4.15
N SER A 183 9.41 -8.89 -4.65
CA SER A 183 8.94 -8.96 -6.03
C SER A 183 7.85 -7.91 -6.32
N LEU A 184 6.92 -7.70 -5.40
CA LEU A 184 5.84 -6.73 -5.56
C LEU A 184 6.36 -5.28 -5.56
N ILE A 185 7.28 -4.93 -4.66
CA ILE A 185 7.82 -3.57 -4.63
C ILE A 185 8.72 -3.29 -5.85
N GLU A 186 9.43 -4.29 -6.36
CA GLU A 186 10.18 -4.17 -7.62
C GLU A 186 9.26 -3.94 -8.81
N ARG A 187 8.11 -4.64 -8.87
CA ARG A 187 7.06 -4.38 -9.86
C ARG A 187 6.53 -2.95 -9.75
N ALA A 188 6.20 -2.50 -8.53
CA ALA A 188 5.73 -1.13 -8.29
C ALA A 188 6.73 -0.08 -8.80
N ILE A 189 8.02 -0.26 -8.50
CA ILE A 189 9.10 0.61 -8.99
C ILE A 189 9.19 0.59 -10.52
N SER A 190 9.04 -0.58 -11.15
CA SER A 190 9.20 -0.73 -12.60
C SER A 190 8.10 -0.04 -13.42
N VAL A 191 6.88 0.04 -12.89
CA VAL A 191 5.73 0.67 -13.57
C VAL A 191 5.59 2.15 -13.23
N THR A 192 6.35 2.64 -12.24
CA THR A 192 6.28 4.04 -11.80
C THR A 192 7.25 4.91 -12.61
N PRO A 193 6.78 6.03 -13.20
CA PRO A 193 7.66 6.97 -13.90
C PRO A 193 8.79 7.49 -13.01
N ALA A 194 9.98 7.68 -13.61
CA ALA A 194 11.19 8.04 -12.87
C ALA A 194 11.12 9.42 -12.16
N ASP A 195 10.20 10.27 -12.57
CA ASP A 195 9.92 11.61 -12.06
C ASP A 195 8.73 11.67 -11.11
N SER A 196 8.09 10.54 -10.79
CA SER A 196 6.98 10.46 -9.83
C SER A 196 7.44 10.72 -8.39
N SER A 197 6.69 11.54 -7.65
CA SER A 197 6.95 11.83 -6.24
C SER A 197 6.87 10.57 -5.35
N GLY A 198 5.96 9.64 -5.66
CA GLY A 198 5.77 8.39 -4.91
C GLY A 198 6.91 7.37 -5.06
N LEU A 199 7.79 7.54 -6.05
CA LEU A 199 8.86 6.58 -6.34
C LEU A 199 9.86 6.46 -5.17
N GLY A 200 10.09 7.55 -4.43
CA GLY A 200 10.96 7.55 -3.25
C GLY A 200 10.49 6.66 -2.12
N HIS A 201 9.19 6.62 -1.89
CA HIS A 201 8.58 5.72 -0.93
C HIS A 201 8.83 4.26 -1.32
N TYR A 202 8.64 3.91 -2.59
CA TYR A 202 8.87 2.53 -3.04
C TYR A 202 10.32 2.09 -2.91
N TYR A 203 11.26 3.00 -3.20
CA TYR A 203 12.67 2.77 -2.96
C TYR A 203 13.02 2.58 -1.48
N PHE A 204 12.37 3.33 -0.58
CA PHE A 204 12.54 3.19 0.86
C PHE A 204 12.02 1.83 1.35
N CYS A 205 10.79 1.43 0.98
CA CYS A 205 10.21 0.14 1.34
C CYS A 205 11.07 -1.01 0.80
N HIS A 206 11.54 -0.91 -0.44
CA HIS A 206 12.43 -1.90 -1.02
C HIS A 206 13.76 -2.03 -0.24
N ALA A 207 14.36 -0.91 0.16
CA ALA A 207 15.58 -0.95 0.99
C ALA A 207 15.32 -1.67 2.32
N GLY A 208 14.19 -1.42 2.99
CA GLY A 208 13.80 -2.11 4.22
C GLY A 208 13.65 -3.63 4.06
N LEU A 209 12.99 -4.07 2.98
CA LEU A 209 12.83 -5.50 2.68
C LEU A 209 14.17 -6.18 2.35
N LEU A 210 15.07 -5.50 1.62
CA LEU A 210 16.41 -6.02 1.36
C LEU A 210 17.26 -6.12 2.64
N VAL A 211 17.08 -5.19 3.60
CA VAL A 211 17.71 -5.28 4.92
C VAL A 211 17.24 -6.52 5.66
N ASN A 212 15.92 -6.74 5.72
CA ASN A 212 15.34 -7.93 6.32
C ASN A 212 15.89 -9.21 5.67
N ARG A 213 16.01 -9.22 4.34
CA ARG A 213 16.56 -10.39 3.60
C ARG A 213 18.02 -10.62 3.96
N TYR A 214 18.84 -9.57 4.01
CA TYR A 214 20.22 -9.67 4.45
C TYR A 214 20.33 -10.17 5.90
N GLU A 215 19.50 -9.68 6.81
CA GLU A 215 19.55 -10.10 8.22
C GLU A 215 19.17 -11.58 8.38
N HIS A 216 18.30 -12.10 7.53
CA HIS A 216 17.93 -13.51 7.50
C HIS A 216 18.98 -14.40 6.81
N THR A 217 19.49 -14.00 5.64
CA THR A 217 20.38 -14.83 4.80
C THR A 217 21.86 -14.66 5.13
N LEU A 218 22.24 -13.51 5.70
CA LEU A 218 23.61 -13.02 5.84
C LEU A 218 24.40 -13.02 4.53
N SER A 219 23.71 -12.92 3.38
CA SER A 219 24.31 -12.97 2.05
C SER A 219 25.01 -11.65 1.70
N LEU A 220 26.28 -11.72 1.30
CA LEU A 220 27.02 -10.56 0.80
C LEU A 220 26.42 -9.97 -0.48
N GLN A 221 25.68 -10.77 -1.26
CA GLN A 221 24.96 -10.26 -2.42
C GLN A 221 23.80 -9.35 -2.00
N ASP A 222 23.06 -9.75 -0.96
CA ASP A 222 21.97 -8.95 -0.40
C ASP A 222 22.52 -7.67 0.25
N LEU A 223 23.63 -7.77 0.96
CA LEU A 223 24.31 -6.62 1.55
C LEU A 223 24.68 -5.55 0.49
N ARG A 224 25.21 -5.98 -0.65
CA ARG A 224 25.54 -5.09 -1.77
C ARG A 224 24.28 -4.49 -2.41
N ALA A 225 23.22 -5.28 -2.56
CA ALA A 225 21.94 -4.82 -3.08
C ALA A 225 21.33 -3.73 -2.18
N VAL A 226 21.36 -3.91 -0.85
CA VAL A 226 20.93 -2.90 0.14
C VAL A 226 21.70 -1.60 -0.04
N ILE A 227 23.04 -1.65 -0.05
CA ILE A 227 23.89 -0.45 -0.16
C ILE A 227 23.61 0.31 -1.46
N SER A 228 23.55 -0.42 -2.60
CA SER A 228 23.26 0.19 -3.90
C SER A 228 21.89 0.86 -3.92
N ARG A 229 20.87 0.20 -3.36
CA ARG A 229 19.51 0.70 -3.32
C ARG A 229 19.38 1.94 -2.44
N ILE A 230 19.96 1.92 -1.23
CA ILE A 230 19.94 3.08 -0.33
C ILE A 230 20.60 4.30 -0.98
N ARG A 231 21.74 4.12 -1.67
CA ARG A 231 22.41 5.20 -2.39
C ARG A 231 21.53 5.79 -3.50
N GLU A 232 20.86 4.95 -4.27
CA GLU A 232 19.92 5.41 -5.30
C GLU A 232 18.77 6.23 -4.68
N THR A 233 18.22 5.78 -3.56
CA THR A 233 17.17 6.51 -2.83
C THR A 233 17.65 7.89 -2.38
N LEU A 234 18.83 7.96 -1.74
CA LEU A 234 19.39 9.21 -1.21
C LEU A 234 19.82 10.20 -2.32
N LEU A 235 20.19 9.70 -3.51
CA LEU A 235 20.47 10.55 -4.67
C LEU A 235 19.20 11.21 -5.23
N LYS A 236 18.07 10.49 -5.20
CA LYS A 236 16.79 10.99 -5.71
C LYS A 236 16.07 11.90 -4.69
N PHE A 237 16.29 11.66 -3.40
CA PHE A 237 15.62 12.38 -2.30
C PHE A 237 16.65 12.95 -1.31
N PRO A 238 17.13 14.19 -1.53
CA PRO A 238 18.13 14.82 -0.68
C PRO A 238 17.64 15.06 0.78
N PRO A 239 18.54 15.40 1.71
CA PRO A 239 18.37 15.32 3.18
C PRO A 239 17.23 16.12 3.81
N ASP A 240 16.48 16.91 3.05
CA ASP A 240 15.37 17.73 3.53
C ASP A 240 14.13 16.89 3.93
N PHE A 241 14.15 15.56 3.70
CA PHE A 241 13.21 14.58 4.25
C PHE A 241 13.71 13.97 5.58
N PRO A 242 13.29 14.48 6.76
CA PRO A 242 14.12 14.49 7.97
C PRO A 242 14.34 13.14 8.69
N THR A 243 13.43 12.17 8.53
CA THR A 243 13.39 10.93 9.33
C THR A 243 13.76 9.70 8.53
N ALA A 244 13.14 9.48 7.36
CA ALA A 244 13.47 8.36 6.47
C ALA A 244 14.91 8.47 5.93
N SER A 245 15.34 9.66 5.50
CA SER A 245 16.69 9.90 4.97
C SER A 245 17.76 9.65 6.04
N ARG A 246 17.50 10.04 7.30
CA ARG A 246 18.38 9.76 8.44
C ARG A 246 18.54 8.26 8.71
N ARG A 247 17.46 7.48 8.59
CA ARG A 247 17.48 6.03 8.83
C ARG A 247 18.18 5.28 7.70
N LEU A 248 17.86 5.62 6.46
CA LEU A 248 18.57 5.11 5.28
C LEU A 248 20.07 5.41 5.39
N THR A 249 20.43 6.64 5.75
CA THR A 249 21.82 7.02 5.99
C THR A 249 22.48 6.19 7.10
N ARG A 250 21.79 5.98 8.23
CA ARG A 250 22.29 5.11 9.33
C ARG A 250 22.51 3.67 8.88
N ASN A 251 21.55 3.10 8.14
CA ASN A 251 21.66 1.76 7.58
C ASN A 251 22.80 1.68 6.55
N LEU A 252 22.96 2.68 5.70
CA LEU A 252 24.07 2.78 4.75
C LEU A 252 25.41 2.71 5.49
N PHE A 253 25.61 3.51 6.54
CA PHE A 253 26.84 3.44 7.35
C PHE A 253 27.05 2.06 7.97
N ARG A 254 26.01 1.46 8.58
CA ARG A 254 26.08 0.12 9.19
C ARG A 254 26.52 -0.94 8.18
N PHE A 255 25.84 -1.02 7.04
CA PHE A 255 26.07 -2.05 6.04
C PHE A 255 27.37 -1.86 5.26
N THR A 256 27.74 -0.60 4.98
CA THR A 256 29.02 -0.25 4.37
C THR A 256 30.19 -0.67 5.27
N ARG A 257 30.06 -0.48 6.59
CA ARG A 257 31.05 -0.97 7.56
C ARG A 257 31.14 -2.50 7.58
N ILE A 258 30.00 -3.20 7.62
CA ILE A 258 29.98 -4.68 7.59
C ILE A 258 30.60 -5.21 6.29
N LEU A 259 30.35 -4.57 5.15
CA LEU A 259 30.96 -4.93 3.87
C LEU A 259 32.49 -4.72 3.90
N ALA A 260 32.95 -3.62 4.51
CA ALA A 260 34.38 -3.34 4.67
C ALA A 260 35.08 -4.31 5.63
N GLU A 261 34.39 -4.77 6.69
CA GLU A 261 34.91 -5.75 7.65
C GLU A 261 34.95 -7.18 7.09
N THR A 262 34.10 -7.48 6.11
CA THR A 262 34.00 -8.81 5.47
C THR A 262 34.88 -8.95 4.21
N GLY A 263 35.43 -7.84 3.68
CA GLY A 263 36.29 -7.80 2.50
C GLY A 263 37.71 -7.36 2.84
N GLN A 264 38.72 -8.11 2.38
CA GLN A 264 40.16 -7.85 2.55
C GLN A 264 40.71 -6.50 2.01
N HIS A 265 39.89 -5.50 1.65
CA HIS A 265 40.33 -4.15 1.26
C HIS A 265 39.31 -3.09 1.68
N GLY A 266 39.30 -2.72 2.97
CA GLY A 266 38.49 -1.62 3.51
C GLY A 266 38.91 -0.20 3.07
N GLU A 267 39.99 -0.05 2.29
CA GLU A 267 40.51 1.28 1.91
C GLU A 267 39.70 1.97 0.79
N GLU A 268 39.02 1.24 -0.09
CA GLU A 268 38.20 1.84 -1.16
C GLU A 268 36.83 2.32 -0.68
N VAL A 269 36.32 1.72 0.40
CA VAL A 269 35.00 2.04 0.96
C VAL A 269 35.07 3.21 1.93
N LEU A 270 36.19 3.37 2.66
CA LEU A 270 36.43 4.52 3.54
C LEU A 270 36.64 5.82 2.75
N HIS A 271 37.29 5.76 1.58
CA HIS A 271 37.48 6.95 0.75
C HIS A 271 36.18 7.52 0.16
N ALA A 272 35.13 6.71 0.01
CA ALA A 272 33.81 7.16 -0.48
C ALA A 272 32.88 7.69 0.63
N LEU A 273 33.35 7.74 1.88
CA LEU A 273 32.61 8.32 3.02
C LEU A 273 33.10 9.73 3.39
N GLU A 274 34.15 10.23 2.74
CA GLU A 274 34.75 11.56 3.00
C GLU A 274 34.49 12.62 1.91
N ASP A 275 33.78 12.28 0.82
CA ASP A 275 33.33 13.20 -0.24
C ASP A 275 31.79 13.33 -0.28
#